data_AF-A0A1C5CTT7-F1
#
_entry.id   AF-A0A1C5CTT7-F1
#
_cell.length_a   1.000
_cell.length_b   1.000
_cell.length_c   1.000
_cell.angle_alpha   90.00
_cell.angle_beta   90.00
_cell.angle_gamma   90.00
#
_symmetry.space_group_name_H-M   'P 1'
#
loop_
_entity.id
_entity.type
_entity.pdbx_description
1 polymer ?
#
loop_
_entity_poly.entity_id
_entity_poly.type
_entity_poly.pdbx_seq_one_letter_code
_entity_poly.pdbx_strand_id
1 'polypeptide(L)'
;MSEAVDEAGWDVEPGDEIESIVQAVGRLLKVCREAAGMTVPELAEAMGYGEGMIRKIERGARIPRPEFLDKADTLLKAQGHLRAFMEDMRKARYPKKVRELAELEGRAVEMLLYGSHNLHGLLQTPEYARALLEMRQPSYSTDVIERGVAARIGRKTVFEREPAPTLSFVQEQVTLERPYGGKMVLRDSSNTSWKSRS
;
A
#
# COMPACT_ATOMS: atom_id res chain seq x y z
N MET A 1 6.15 4.52 29.40
CA MET A 1 6.13 3.27 28.59
C MET A 1 5.29 3.50 27.35
N SER A 2 5.94 3.79 26.22
CA SER A 2 5.47 3.57 24.84
C SER A 2 6.69 3.79 23.93
N GLU A 3 7.78 3.09 24.23
CA GLU A 3 8.88 2.93 23.26
C GLU A 3 8.61 1.62 22.51
N ALA A 4 8.86 1.65 21.20
CA ALA A 4 8.69 0.56 20.24
C ALA A 4 7.28 0.34 19.68
N VAL A 5 6.80 1.32 18.91
CA VAL A 5 6.22 1.01 17.59
C VAL A 5 7.14 1.61 16.53
N ASP A 6 8.40 1.19 16.52
CA ASP A 6 9.30 1.40 15.37
C ASP A 6 8.84 0.40 14.30
N GLU A 7 7.75 0.77 13.63
CA GLU A 7 6.98 -0.11 12.76
C GLU A 7 7.76 -0.36 11.46
N ALA A 8 8.38 -1.53 11.33
CA ALA A 8 9.15 -1.90 10.16
C ALA A 8 8.32 -1.82 8.85
N GLY A 9 8.87 -1.18 7.83
CA GLY A 9 8.34 -1.21 6.46
C GLY A 9 7.54 0.00 5.99
N TRP A 10 7.85 1.20 6.49
CA TRP A 10 7.44 2.46 5.83
C TRP A 10 8.62 3.42 5.62
N ASP A 11 9.83 2.88 5.64
CA ASP A 11 11.02 3.65 5.29
C ASP A 11 11.09 3.74 3.78
N VAL A 12 11.61 4.86 3.28
CA VAL A 12 11.73 5.09 1.84
C VAL A 12 12.91 4.27 1.31
N GLU A 13 12.69 3.45 0.28
CA GLU A 13 13.76 2.74 -0.40
C GLU A 13 14.63 3.74 -1.20
N PRO A 14 15.97 3.71 -1.09
CA PRO A 14 16.83 4.64 -1.82
C PRO A 14 16.65 4.53 -3.34
N GLY A 15 16.51 5.67 -4.03
CA GLY A 15 16.36 5.72 -5.49
C GLY A 15 14.96 5.34 -5.99
N ASP A 16 13.97 5.39 -5.10
CA ASP A 16 12.56 5.29 -5.43
C ASP A 16 12.03 6.68 -5.81
N GLU A 17 11.25 6.80 -6.89
CA GLU A 17 10.73 8.10 -7.35
C GLU A 17 9.87 8.79 -6.28
N ILE A 18 9.21 7.97 -5.44
CA ILE A 18 8.39 8.43 -4.32
C ILE A 18 9.19 9.17 -3.25
N GLU A 19 10.51 8.96 -3.18
CA GLU A 19 11.40 9.61 -2.23
C GLU A 19 11.30 11.13 -2.32
N SER A 20 11.28 11.66 -3.55
CA SER A 20 11.18 13.10 -3.78
C SER A 20 9.88 13.70 -3.23
N ILE A 21 8.76 12.99 -3.39
CA ILE A 21 7.44 13.39 -2.89
C ILE A 21 7.40 13.30 -1.37
N VAL A 22 7.91 12.21 -0.79
CA VAL A 22 7.95 12.03 0.67
C VAL A 22 8.83 13.10 1.33
N GLN A 23 9.97 13.45 0.73
CA GLN A 23 10.80 14.57 1.17
C GLN A 23 10.08 15.92 1.05
N ALA A 24 9.34 16.17 -0.03
CA ALA A 24 8.57 17.39 -0.19
C ALA A 24 7.49 17.53 0.89
N VAL A 25 6.76 16.45 1.18
CA VAL A 25 5.75 16.40 2.26
C VAL A 25 6.40 16.62 3.63
N GLY A 26 7.56 16.00 3.89
CA GLY A 26 8.32 16.21 5.12
C GLY A 26 8.73 17.67 5.33
N ARG A 27 9.22 18.33 4.27
CA ARG A 27 9.56 19.77 4.30
C ARG A 27 8.32 20.64 4.52
N LEU A 28 7.21 20.32 3.86
CA LEU A 28 5.95 21.04 4.04
C LEU A 28 5.43 20.92 5.47
N LEU A 29 5.46 19.71 6.05
CA LEU A 29 5.10 19.49 7.45
C LEU A 29 5.94 20.36 8.38
N LYS A 30 7.26 20.41 8.15
CA LYS A 30 8.16 21.27 8.92
C LYS A 30 7.77 22.74 8.82
N VAL A 31 7.50 23.25 7.61
CA VAL A 31 7.06 24.63 7.38
C VAL A 31 5.75 24.92 8.12
N CYS A 32 4.76 24.04 8.02
CA CYS A 32 3.49 24.19 8.73
C CYS A 32 3.66 24.17 10.25
N ARG A 33 4.54 23.30 10.77
CA ARG A 33 4.84 23.23 12.20
C ARG A 33 5.48 24.52 12.70
N GLU A 34 6.48 25.04 11.98
CA GLU A 34 7.17 26.27 12.33
C GLU A 34 6.24 27.50 12.22
N ALA A 35 5.36 27.54 11.21
CA ALA A 35 4.35 28.58 11.07
C ALA A 35 3.31 28.56 12.20
N ALA A 36 3.00 27.38 12.75
CA ALA A 36 2.16 27.22 13.94
C ALA A 36 2.89 27.53 15.26
N GLY A 37 4.19 27.84 15.21
CA GLY A 37 5.02 28.14 16.39
C GLY A 37 5.33 26.91 17.25
N MET A 38 5.14 25.69 16.72
CA MET A 38 5.34 24.46 17.47
C MET A 38 6.75 23.92 17.31
N THR A 39 7.31 23.38 18.39
CA THR A 39 8.55 22.61 18.38
C THR A 39 8.28 21.15 17.99
N VAL A 40 9.33 20.41 17.62
CA VAL A 40 9.21 18.98 17.30
C VAL A 40 8.66 18.16 18.49
N PRO A 41 9.13 18.35 19.74
CA PRO A 41 8.56 17.67 20.91
C PRO A 41 7.07 17.95 21.11
N GLU A 42 6.65 19.20 20.97
CA GLU A 42 5.23 19.58 21.14
C GLU A 42 4.34 18.94 20.08
N LEU A 43 4.79 18.91 18.80
CA LEU A 43 4.04 18.21 17.75
C LEU A 43 4.00 16.71 18.01
N ALA A 44 5.12 16.12 18.46
CA ALA A 44 5.20 14.70 18.77
C ALA A 44 4.21 14.32 19.87
N GLU A 45 4.20 15.07 20.98
CA GLU A 45 3.27 14.88 22.09
C GLU A 45 1.82 15.05 21.65
N ALA A 46 1.50 16.13 20.95
CA ALA A 46 0.14 16.41 20.53
C ALA A 46 -0.39 15.38 19.51
N MET A 47 0.49 14.76 18.74
CA MET A 47 0.15 13.69 17.78
C MET A 47 0.20 12.29 18.41
N GLY A 48 0.73 12.13 19.62
CA GLY A 48 0.92 10.83 20.28
C GLY A 48 2.05 9.98 19.68
N TYR A 49 3.06 10.60 19.07
CA TYR A 49 4.23 9.92 18.50
C TYR A 49 5.51 10.31 19.25
N GLY A 50 6.58 9.52 19.10
CA GLY A 50 7.90 9.90 19.60
C GLY A 50 8.54 10.97 18.71
N GLU A 51 9.37 11.85 19.29
CA GLU A 51 10.03 12.94 18.55
C GLU A 51 10.87 12.42 17.37
N GLY A 52 11.52 11.26 17.55
CA GLY A 52 12.31 10.63 16.49
C GLY A 52 11.48 10.33 15.24
N MET A 53 10.21 9.96 15.40
CA MET A 53 9.29 9.72 14.28
C MET A 53 9.00 11.02 13.53
N ILE A 54 8.70 12.10 14.24
CA ILE A 54 8.47 13.43 13.62
C ILE A 54 9.72 13.85 12.82
N ARG A 55 10.93 13.73 13.40
CA ARG A 55 12.18 14.06 12.70
C ARG A 55 12.42 13.18 11.46
N LYS A 56 12.09 11.88 11.52
CA LYS A 56 12.19 10.97 10.36
C LYS A 56 11.23 11.42 9.24
N ILE A 57 9.99 11.77 9.58
CA ILE A 57 8.99 12.26 8.61
C ILE A 57 9.43 13.60 8.01
N GLU A 58 9.85 14.58 8.82
CA GLU A 58 10.27 15.90 8.32
C GLU A 58 11.47 15.81 7.37
N ARG A 59 12.36 14.84 7.56
CA ARG A 59 13.49 14.56 6.66
C ARG A 59 13.08 13.81 5.39
N GLY A 60 11.87 13.26 5.34
CA GLY A 60 11.41 12.39 4.26
C GLY A 60 12.00 10.97 4.31
N ALA A 61 12.55 10.56 5.45
CA ALA A 61 13.07 9.20 5.62
C ALA A 61 11.96 8.18 5.94
N ARG A 62 10.75 8.67 6.24
CA ARG A 62 9.60 7.88 6.65
C ARG A 62 8.36 8.36 5.92
N ILE A 63 7.63 7.44 5.31
CA ILE A 63 6.33 7.72 4.66
C ILE A 63 5.30 7.97 5.78
N PRO A 64 4.75 9.20 5.91
CA PRO A 64 3.70 9.47 6.88
C PRO A 64 2.42 8.72 6.52
N ARG A 65 1.66 8.32 7.55
CA ARG A 65 0.34 7.71 7.33
C ARG A 65 -0.65 8.77 6.82
N PRO A 66 -1.63 8.43 5.97
CA PRO A 66 -2.68 9.36 5.58
C PRO A 66 -3.41 9.97 6.78
N GLU A 67 -3.70 9.17 7.81
CA GLU A 67 -4.38 9.63 9.02
C GLU A 67 -3.50 10.55 9.87
N PHE A 68 -2.17 10.40 9.77
CA PHE A 68 -1.23 11.33 10.38
C PHE A 68 -1.29 12.68 9.66
N LEU A 69 -1.31 12.70 8.32
CA LEU A 69 -1.39 13.95 7.56
C LEU A 69 -2.69 14.70 7.83
N ASP A 70 -3.83 14.00 7.89
CA ASP A 70 -5.13 14.61 8.17
C ASP A 70 -5.18 15.29 9.55
N LYS A 71 -4.67 14.61 10.58
CA LYS A 71 -4.56 15.14 11.94
C LYS A 71 -3.58 16.31 12.01
N ALA A 72 -2.40 16.17 11.39
CA ALA A 72 -1.39 17.22 11.37
C ALA A 72 -1.90 18.48 10.66
N ASP A 73 -2.66 18.33 9.57
CA ASP A 73 -3.28 19.45 8.86
C ASP A 73 -4.20 20.25 9.76
N THR A 74 -5.07 19.55 10.49
CA THR A 74 -6.03 20.15 11.42
C THR A 74 -5.33 20.84 12.58
N LEU A 75 -4.35 20.18 13.18
CA LEU A 75 -3.63 20.66 14.37
C LEU A 75 -2.77 21.88 14.06
N LEU A 76 -2.05 21.84 12.93
CA LEU A 76 -1.17 22.91 12.49
C LEU A 76 -1.91 24.01 11.71
N LYS A 77 -3.23 23.86 11.52
CA LYS A 77 -4.06 24.76 10.70
C LYS A 77 -3.49 24.96 9.30
N ALA A 78 -3.04 23.87 8.67
CA ALA A 78 -2.35 23.88 7.39
C ALA A 78 -3.28 24.05 6.16
N GLN A 79 -4.56 24.36 6.37
CA GLN A 79 -5.52 24.72 5.31
C GLN A 79 -5.68 23.65 4.20
N GLY A 80 -5.52 22.38 4.55
CA GLY A 80 -5.60 21.26 3.61
C GLY A 80 -4.32 20.99 2.83
N HIS A 81 -3.25 21.76 3.02
CA HIS A 81 -1.98 21.57 2.30
C HIS A 81 -1.33 20.21 2.61
N LEU A 82 -1.43 19.71 3.85
CA LEU A 82 -0.91 18.38 4.20
C LEU A 82 -1.90 17.29 3.77
N ARG A 83 -3.20 17.54 3.93
CA ARG A 83 -4.26 16.62 3.51
C ARG A 83 -4.19 16.32 2.01
N ALA A 84 -3.79 17.28 1.19
CA ALA A 84 -3.66 17.14 -0.26
C ALA A 84 -2.76 15.96 -0.69
N PHE A 85 -1.78 15.57 0.13
CA PHE A 85 -0.84 14.48 -0.17
C PHE A 85 -1.26 13.12 0.37
N MET A 86 -2.46 12.98 0.95
CA MET A 86 -2.91 11.71 1.55
C MET A 86 -2.96 10.56 0.54
N GLU A 87 -3.44 10.81 -0.68
CA GLU A 87 -3.49 9.78 -1.71
C GLU A 87 -2.08 9.38 -2.20
N ASP A 88 -1.17 10.34 -2.31
CA ASP A 88 0.22 10.07 -2.65
C ASP A 88 0.88 9.18 -1.59
N MET A 89 0.67 9.48 -0.31
CA MET A 89 1.20 8.66 0.79
C MET A 89 0.52 7.29 0.88
N ARG A 90 -0.78 7.20 0.55
CA ARG A 90 -1.48 5.92 0.46
C ARG A 90 -0.86 5.04 -0.63
N LYS A 91 -0.58 5.60 -1.80
CA LYS A 91 0.10 4.89 -2.90
C LYS A 91 1.54 4.53 -2.53
N ALA A 92 2.28 5.46 -1.93
CA ALA A 92 3.66 5.28 -1.48
C ALA A 92 3.85 4.07 -0.55
N ARG A 93 2.80 3.70 0.21
CA ARG A 93 2.84 2.55 1.12
C ARG A 93 3.03 1.20 0.40
N TYR A 94 2.68 1.10 -0.88
CA TYR A 94 2.81 -0.16 -1.60
C TYR A 94 4.27 -0.39 -2.03
N PRO A 95 4.76 -1.64 -2.02
CA PRO A 95 6.11 -1.95 -2.48
C PRO A 95 6.35 -1.41 -3.90
N LYS A 96 7.56 -0.93 -4.20
CA LYS A 96 7.91 -0.33 -5.50
C LYS A 96 7.45 -1.16 -6.69
N LYS A 97 7.76 -2.47 -6.70
CA LYS A 97 7.33 -3.41 -7.76
C LYS A 97 5.81 -3.48 -7.95
N VAL A 98 5.05 -3.31 -6.87
CA VAL A 98 3.59 -3.32 -6.95
C VAL A 98 3.07 -2.03 -7.58
N ARG A 99 3.69 -0.88 -7.28
CA ARG A 99 3.34 0.40 -7.89
C ARG A 99 3.71 0.43 -9.37
N GLU A 100 4.93 0.03 -9.71
CA GLU A 100 5.38 -0.08 -11.12
C GLU A 100 4.46 -0.98 -11.93
N LEU A 101 4.08 -2.14 -11.37
CA LEU A 101 3.15 -3.04 -12.02
C LEU A 101 1.77 -2.40 -12.19
N ALA A 102 1.21 -1.77 -11.15
CA ALA A 102 -0.08 -1.09 -11.25
C ALA A 102 -0.08 0.04 -12.29
N GLU A 103 1.02 0.78 -12.44
CA GLU A 103 1.17 1.82 -13.47
C GLU A 103 1.23 1.25 -14.89
N LEU A 104 1.95 0.13 -15.07
CA LEU A 104 1.98 -0.60 -16.35
C LEU A 104 0.58 -1.13 -16.70
N GLU A 105 -0.12 -1.74 -15.74
CA GLU A 105 -1.50 -2.21 -15.91
C GLU A 105 -2.46 -1.05 -16.24
N GLY A 106 -2.31 0.08 -15.56
CA GLY A 106 -3.12 1.27 -15.76
C GLY A 106 -3.01 1.85 -17.17
N ARG A 107 -1.87 1.67 -17.85
CA ARG A 107 -1.63 2.13 -19.23
C ARG A 107 -1.78 1.04 -20.29
N ALA A 108 -1.96 -0.22 -19.89
CA ALA A 108 -2.02 -1.34 -20.82
C ALA A 108 -3.27 -1.25 -21.71
N VAL A 109 -3.12 -1.65 -22.98
CA VAL A 109 -4.23 -1.86 -23.92
C VAL A 109 -4.66 -3.34 -23.90
N GLU A 110 -3.69 -4.24 -23.71
CA GLU A 110 -3.89 -5.68 -23.60
C GLU A 110 -2.94 -6.25 -22.53
N MET A 111 -3.42 -7.26 -21.80
CA MET A 111 -2.63 -8.03 -20.86
C MET A 111 -2.83 -9.53 -21.06
N LEU A 112 -1.73 -10.24 -21.31
CA LEU A 112 -1.67 -11.70 -21.37
C LEU A 112 -0.85 -12.21 -20.18
N LEU A 113 -1.46 -13.03 -19.34
CA LEU A 113 -0.92 -13.39 -18.05
C LEU A 113 -0.89 -14.91 -17.92
N TYR A 114 0.29 -15.46 -17.59
CA TYR A 114 0.50 -16.89 -17.37
C TYR A 114 0.81 -17.17 -15.90
N GLY A 115 -0.01 -17.99 -15.23
CA GLY A 115 0.24 -18.41 -13.85
C GLY A 115 0.42 -19.92 -13.75
N SER A 116 1.56 -20.32 -13.21
CA SER A 116 2.02 -21.71 -13.20
C SER A 116 1.79 -22.44 -11.87
N HIS A 117 1.80 -21.73 -10.73
CA HIS A 117 1.83 -22.39 -9.41
C HIS A 117 0.79 -21.89 -8.41
N ASN A 118 0.21 -20.72 -8.64
CA ASN A 118 -0.86 -20.13 -7.85
C ASN A 118 -1.80 -19.31 -8.73
N LEU A 119 -2.99 -18.98 -8.22
CA LEU A 119 -3.91 -18.06 -8.90
C LEU A 119 -3.21 -16.73 -9.20
N HIS A 120 -3.40 -16.19 -10.41
CA HIS A 120 -2.88 -14.88 -10.77
C HIS A 120 -3.42 -13.80 -9.80
N GLY A 121 -2.59 -12.82 -9.43
CA GLY A 121 -2.91 -11.81 -8.39
C GLY A 121 -4.25 -11.09 -8.57
N LEU A 122 -4.58 -10.73 -9.81
CA LEU A 122 -5.87 -10.09 -10.16
C LEU A 122 -7.09 -11.00 -9.96
N LEU A 123 -6.90 -12.32 -9.94
CA LEU A 123 -7.95 -13.32 -9.75
C LEU A 123 -8.09 -13.75 -8.28
N GLN A 124 -7.20 -13.31 -7.40
CA GLN A 124 -7.20 -13.74 -5.99
C GLN A 124 -8.30 -13.04 -5.17
N THR A 125 -8.82 -13.73 -4.17
CA THR A 125 -9.57 -13.12 -3.06
C THR A 125 -8.60 -12.56 -2.01
N PRO A 126 -9.05 -11.65 -1.11
CA PRO A 126 -8.24 -11.21 0.01
C PRO A 126 -7.70 -12.37 0.85
N GLU A 127 -8.52 -13.40 1.07
CA GLU A 127 -8.19 -14.58 1.87
C GLU A 127 -7.10 -15.42 1.21
N TYR A 128 -7.19 -15.64 -0.11
CA TYR A 128 -6.17 -16.39 -0.85
C TYR A 128 -4.85 -15.61 -0.95
N ALA A 129 -4.92 -14.30 -1.18
CA ALA A 129 -3.75 -13.42 -1.17
C ALA A 129 -3.04 -13.46 0.19
N ARG A 130 -3.80 -13.40 1.29
CA ARG A 130 -3.28 -13.51 2.66
C ARG A 130 -2.59 -14.84 2.90
N ALA A 131 -3.26 -15.95 2.59
CA ALA A 131 -2.71 -17.28 2.75
C ALA A 131 -1.38 -17.48 2.00
N LEU A 132 -1.26 -16.96 0.78
CA LEU A 132 -0.01 -17.01 0.03
C LEU A 132 1.11 -16.18 0.68
N LEU A 133 0.81 -15.00 1.21
CA LEU A 133 1.79 -14.12 1.84
C LEU A 133 2.29 -14.68 3.18
N GLU A 134 1.42 -15.36 3.93
CA GLU A 134 1.75 -16.05 5.18
C GLU A 134 2.72 -17.23 4.98
N MET A 135 2.72 -17.87 3.80
CA MET A 135 3.60 -18.99 3.49
C MET A 135 5.04 -18.58 3.16
N ARG A 136 5.29 -17.28 2.96
CA ARG A 136 6.63 -16.77 2.62
C ARG A 136 7.59 -17.05 3.78
N GLN A 137 8.79 -17.52 3.45
CA GLN A 137 9.89 -17.69 4.40
C GLN A 137 11.09 -16.81 4.02
N PRO A 138 11.70 -16.07 4.96
CA PRO A 138 11.30 -15.89 6.37
C PRO A 138 9.90 -15.26 6.52
N SER A 139 9.19 -15.49 7.63
CA SER A 139 7.83 -14.96 7.79
C SER A 139 7.80 -13.43 7.67
N TYR A 140 6.74 -12.92 7.05
CA TYR A 140 6.43 -11.49 7.09
C TYR A 140 5.72 -11.14 8.40
N SER A 141 5.86 -9.89 8.85
CA SER A 141 5.00 -9.37 9.91
C SER A 141 3.56 -9.21 9.41
N THR A 142 2.60 -9.21 10.33
CA THR A 142 1.18 -9.01 10.02
C THR A 142 0.95 -7.73 9.20
N ASP A 143 1.62 -6.62 9.54
CA ASP A 143 1.49 -5.36 8.79
C ASP A 143 1.98 -5.46 7.34
N VAL A 144 3.05 -6.21 7.10
CA VAL A 144 3.55 -6.44 5.74
C VAL A 144 2.56 -7.29 4.94
N ILE A 145 1.96 -8.31 5.57
CA ILE A 145 0.95 -9.16 4.95
C ILE A 145 -0.28 -8.32 4.58
N GLU A 146 -0.84 -7.57 5.51
CA GLU A 146 -2.03 -6.74 5.25
C GLU A 146 -1.77 -5.67 4.19
N ARG A 147 -0.57 -5.05 4.19
CA ARG A 147 -0.16 -4.16 3.08
C ARG A 147 -0.12 -4.89 1.75
N GLY A 148 0.45 -6.09 1.69
CA GLY A 148 0.53 -6.89 0.47
C GLY A 148 -0.84 -7.32 -0.05
N VAL A 149 -1.76 -7.70 0.85
CA VAL A 149 -3.16 -8.01 0.50
C VAL A 149 -3.84 -6.78 -0.07
N ALA A 150 -3.80 -5.65 0.64
CA ALA A 150 -4.41 -4.41 0.18
C ALA A 150 -3.86 -3.98 -1.19
N ALA A 151 -2.55 -4.14 -1.41
CA ALA A 151 -1.90 -3.83 -2.68
C ALA A 151 -2.41 -4.71 -3.83
N ARG A 152 -2.57 -6.02 -3.59
CA ARG A 152 -3.12 -6.96 -4.60
C ARG A 152 -4.58 -6.67 -4.92
N ILE A 153 -5.39 -6.40 -3.91
CA ILE A 153 -6.82 -6.11 -4.12
C ILE A 153 -7.02 -4.75 -4.79
N GLY A 154 -6.22 -3.74 -4.44
CA GLY A 154 -6.28 -2.41 -5.06
C GLY A 154 -6.02 -2.42 -6.58
N ARG A 155 -5.25 -3.40 -7.09
CA ARG A 155 -5.03 -3.57 -8.53
C ARG A 155 -6.27 -4.01 -9.31
N LYS A 156 -7.31 -4.54 -8.65
CA LYS A 156 -8.56 -4.95 -9.32
C LYS A 156 -9.33 -3.77 -9.93
N THR A 157 -9.01 -2.53 -9.57
CA THR A 157 -9.53 -1.32 -10.23
C THR A 157 -9.30 -1.31 -11.74
N VAL A 158 -8.34 -2.08 -12.26
CA VAL A 158 -8.16 -2.27 -13.71
C VAL A 158 -9.40 -2.81 -14.43
N PHE A 159 -10.25 -3.60 -13.74
CA PHE A 159 -11.51 -4.10 -14.28
C PHE A 159 -12.60 -3.02 -14.39
N GLU A 160 -12.43 -1.91 -13.67
CA GLU A 160 -13.39 -0.79 -13.59
C GLU A 160 -13.03 0.35 -14.56
N ARG A 161 -11.90 0.25 -15.27
CA ARG A 161 -11.43 1.28 -16.21
C ARG A 161 -12.30 1.35 -17.46
N GLU A 162 -12.49 2.56 -18.00
CA GLU A 162 -13.11 2.78 -19.31
C GLU A 162 -12.16 3.56 -20.26
N PRO A 163 -11.81 3.01 -21.45
CA PRO A 163 -12.08 1.64 -21.89
C PRO A 163 -11.24 0.63 -21.10
N ALA A 164 -11.86 -0.49 -20.71
CA ALA A 164 -11.16 -1.57 -20.03
C ALA A 164 -10.13 -2.21 -20.97
N PRO A 165 -8.94 -2.59 -20.48
CA PRO A 165 -7.99 -3.35 -21.28
C PRO A 165 -8.55 -4.74 -21.62
N THR A 166 -8.09 -5.33 -22.73
CA THR A 166 -8.34 -6.75 -23.00
C THR A 166 -7.51 -7.59 -22.03
N LEU A 167 -8.15 -8.52 -21.32
CA LEU A 167 -7.52 -9.35 -20.30
C LEU A 167 -7.62 -10.83 -20.66
N SER A 168 -6.48 -11.51 -20.75
CA SER A 168 -6.40 -12.95 -20.96
C SER A 168 -5.53 -13.60 -19.88
N PHE A 169 -6.09 -14.64 -19.24
CA PHE A 169 -5.41 -15.39 -18.18
C PHE A 169 -5.29 -16.85 -18.60
N VAL A 170 -4.06 -17.35 -18.64
CA VAL A 170 -3.76 -18.76 -18.82
C VAL A 170 -3.27 -19.29 -17.48
N GLN A 171 -4.05 -20.19 -16.87
CA GLN A 171 -3.77 -20.78 -15.57
C GLN A 171 -3.56 -22.28 -15.70
N GLU A 172 -2.47 -22.79 -15.14
CA GLU A 172 -2.28 -24.23 -15.03
C GLU A 172 -3.26 -24.86 -14.04
N GLN A 173 -3.70 -26.08 -14.34
CA GLN A 173 -4.67 -26.82 -13.52
C GLN A 173 -4.20 -26.97 -12.07
N VAL A 174 -2.88 -27.11 -11.85
CA VAL A 174 -2.29 -27.21 -10.50
C VAL A 174 -2.68 -26.04 -9.59
N THR A 175 -2.98 -24.87 -10.15
CA THR A 175 -3.41 -23.69 -9.39
C THR A 175 -4.81 -23.85 -8.78
N LEU A 176 -5.62 -24.77 -9.29
CA LEU A 176 -6.95 -25.14 -8.78
C LEU A 176 -6.94 -26.39 -7.90
N GLU A 177 -5.80 -27.07 -7.78
CA GLU A 177 -5.67 -28.31 -7.01
C GLU A 177 -4.89 -28.11 -5.71
N ARG A 178 -4.11 -27.03 -5.60
CA ARG A 178 -3.34 -26.71 -4.40
C ARG A 178 -4.17 -25.82 -3.45
N PRO A 179 -4.61 -26.34 -2.29
CA PRO A 179 -5.48 -25.61 -1.37
C PRO A 179 -4.69 -24.64 -0.50
N TYR A 180 -4.10 -23.61 -1.12
CA TYR A 180 -3.46 -22.53 -0.36
C TYR A 180 -4.51 -21.82 0.50
N GLY A 181 -4.32 -21.81 1.82
CA GLY A 181 -5.31 -21.31 2.79
C GLY A 181 -6.47 -22.26 3.06
N GLY A 182 -6.43 -23.49 2.54
CA GLY A 182 -7.50 -24.50 2.68
C GLY A 182 -8.47 -24.52 1.51
N LYS A 183 -9.29 -25.59 1.46
CA LYS A 183 -10.22 -25.84 0.34
C LYS A 183 -11.29 -24.76 0.17
N MET A 184 -11.75 -24.17 1.27
CA MET A 184 -12.77 -23.11 1.25
C MET A 184 -12.23 -21.82 0.59
N VAL A 185 -11.04 -21.37 1.00
CA VAL A 185 -10.37 -20.19 0.44
C VAL A 185 -10.10 -20.35 -1.07
N LEU A 186 -9.67 -21.55 -1.47
CA LEU A 186 -9.47 -21.86 -2.89
C LEU A 186 -10.80 -21.84 -3.67
N ARG A 187 -11.86 -22.43 -3.12
CA ARG A 187 -13.18 -22.48 -3.76
C ARG A 187 -13.79 -21.10 -3.95
N ASP A 188 -13.70 -20.22 -2.96
CA ASP A 188 -14.26 -18.87 -3.08
C ASP A 188 -13.51 -18.04 -4.14
N SER A 189 -12.20 -18.29 -4.27
CA SER A 189 -11.36 -17.65 -5.29
C SER A 189 -11.67 -18.12 -6.71
N SER A 190 -11.98 -19.40 -6.90
CA SER A 190 -12.40 -19.90 -8.21
C SER A 190 -13.81 -19.48 -8.60
N ASN A 191 -14.71 -19.22 -7.64
CA ASN A 191 -16.11 -18.92 -7.92
C ASN A 191 -16.40 -17.44 -8.22
N THR A 192 -15.52 -16.53 -7.78
CA THR A 192 -15.72 -15.08 -7.93
C THR A 192 -15.44 -14.59 -9.36
N SER A 193 -14.64 -15.31 -10.14
CA SER A 193 -14.20 -14.90 -11.49
C SER A 193 -15.21 -15.17 -12.61
N TRP A 194 -16.24 -16.01 -12.40
CA TRP A 194 -17.11 -16.50 -13.49
C TRP A 194 -18.52 -15.91 -13.50
N LYS A 195 -18.88 -15.10 -12.50
CA LYS A 195 -20.25 -14.58 -12.36
C LYS A 195 -20.49 -13.18 -12.97
N SER A 196 -19.49 -12.52 -13.54
CA SER A 196 -19.67 -11.15 -14.08
C SER A 196 -19.97 -11.07 -15.58
N ARG A 197 -20.13 -12.18 -16.29
CA ARG A 197 -20.58 -12.19 -17.70
C ARG A 197 -21.45 -13.41 -17.99
N SER A 198 -22.75 -13.26 -17.77
CA SER A 198 -23.83 -14.06 -18.36
C SER A 198 -24.97 -13.12 -18.67
#